data_AF-A0A1Y1UKZ6-F1
#
_entry.id   AF-A0A1Y1UKZ6-F1
#
_cell.length_a   1.000
_cell.length_b   1.000
_cell.length_c   1.000
_cell.angle_alpha   90.00
_cell.angle_beta   90.00
_cell.angle_gamma   90.00
#
_symmetry.space_group_name_H-M   'P 1'
#
loop_
_entity.id
_entity.type
_entity.pdbx_description
1 polymer ?
#
loop_
_entity_poly.entity_id
_entity_poly.type
_entity_poly.pdbx_seq_one_letter_code
_entity_poly.pdbx_strand_id
1 'polypeptide(L)'
;MSSSPRSERSKRAEYANRAVGDNSLISADIVQVEAQMKGGIEGAIRWTVIAGAACVLGHYTWPFFRRQTLAFKGFITSSATIFGLVVGADNHLLNYEDHIRRAETNIRRRAHLSLIQEGKIPSEAEIAKWRQENVPENK
;
A
#
# COMPACT_ATOMS: atom_id res chain seq x y z
N MET A 1 -32.68 -37.88 -12.17
CA MET A 1 -31.83 -37.24 -11.15
C MET A 1 -32.34 -35.81 -10.92
N SER A 2 -33.17 -35.59 -9.90
CA SER A 2 -33.66 -34.25 -9.52
C SER A 2 -32.77 -33.72 -8.40
N SER A 3 -32.05 -32.62 -8.65
CA SER A 3 -31.19 -31.97 -7.65
C SER A 3 -32.05 -31.42 -6.51
N SER A 4 -31.72 -31.80 -5.28
CA SER A 4 -32.45 -31.37 -4.08
C SER A 4 -32.44 -29.82 -3.95
N PRO A 5 -33.58 -29.18 -3.59
CA PRO A 5 -33.68 -27.73 -3.42
C PRO A 5 -32.67 -27.14 -2.41
N ARG A 6 -32.14 -27.97 -1.50
CA ARG A 6 -31.13 -27.58 -0.52
C ARG A 6 -29.74 -27.38 -1.14
N SER A 7 -29.43 -28.12 -2.21
CA SER A 7 -28.14 -28.05 -2.93
C SER A 7 -28.03 -26.81 -3.83
N GLU A 8 -29.14 -26.35 -4.40
CA GLU A 8 -29.22 -25.09 -5.15
C GLU A 8 -28.93 -23.89 -4.24
N ARG A 9 -29.48 -23.90 -3.01
CA ARG A 9 -29.26 -22.80 -2.05
C ARG A 9 -27.80 -22.71 -1.58
N SER A 10 -27.13 -23.85 -1.36
CA SER A 10 -25.72 -23.83 -0.95
C SER A 10 -24.83 -23.28 -2.05
N LYS A 11 -25.05 -23.69 -3.31
CA LYS A 11 -24.32 -23.17 -4.48
C LYS A 11 -24.54 -21.67 -4.64
N ARG A 12 -25.77 -21.17 -4.50
CA ARG A 12 -26.07 -19.73 -4.58
C ARG A 12 -25.36 -18.92 -3.48
N ALA A 13 -25.31 -19.45 -2.27
CA ALA A 13 -24.56 -18.81 -1.18
C ALA A 13 -23.05 -18.78 -1.44
N GLU A 14 -22.50 -19.85 -2.02
CA GLU A 14 -21.09 -19.91 -2.44
C GLU A 14 -20.77 -18.90 -3.56
N TYR A 15 -21.61 -18.81 -4.59
CA TYR A 15 -21.45 -17.82 -5.65
C TYR A 15 -21.57 -16.37 -5.13
N ALA A 16 -22.50 -16.12 -4.20
CA ALA A 16 -22.64 -14.81 -3.58
C ALA A 16 -21.39 -14.43 -2.76
N ASN A 17 -20.87 -15.35 -1.94
CA ASN A 17 -19.64 -15.12 -1.18
C ASN A 17 -18.43 -14.90 -2.09
N ARG A 18 -18.34 -15.64 -3.20
CA ARG A 18 -17.28 -15.46 -4.21
C ARG A 18 -17.35 -14.10 -4.88
N ALA A 19 -18.53 -13.67 -5.31
CA ALA A 19 -18.71 -12.35 -5.93
C ALA A 19 -18.38 -11.20 -4.97
N VAL A 20 -18.71 -11.34 -3.68
CA VAL A 20 -18.33 -10.38 -2.64
C VAL A 20 -16.81 -10.37 -2.43
N GLY A 21 -16.17 -11.54 -2.42
CA GLY A 21 -14.71 -11.67 -2.34
C GLY A 21 -13.99 -11.05 -3.55
N ASP A 22 -14.46 -11.33 -4.77
CA ASP A 22 -13.85 -10.76 -5.98
C ASP A 22 -13.96 -9.22 -5.99
N ASN A 23 -15.11 -8.66 -5.56
CA ASN A 23 -15.26 -7.20 -5.44
C ASN A 23 -14.36 -6.57 -4.36
N SER A 24 -14.12 -7.26 -3.24
CA SER A 24 -13.22 -6.73 -2.20
C SER A 24 -11.76 -6.77 -2.65
N LEU A 25 -11.35 -7.82 -3.38
CA LEU A 25 -10.01 -7.91 -3.97
C LEU A 25 -9.78 -6.83 -5.02
N ILE A 26 -10.73 -6.64 -5.94
CA ILE A 26 -10.65 -5.59 -6.96
C ILE A 26 -10.54 -4.20 -6.32
N SER A 27 -11.33 -3.93 -5.27
CA SER A 27 -11.31 -2.64 -4.58
C SER A 27 -10.02 -2.41 -3.77
N ALA A 28 -9.39 -3.46 -3.25
CA ALA A 28 -8.08 -3.35 -2.61
C ALA A 28 -6.98 -3.07 -3.65
N ASP A 29 -6.98 -3.77 -4.79
CA ASP A 29 -6.00 -3.62 -5.85
C ASP A 29 -6.01 -2.21 -6.45
N ILE A 30 -7.20 -1.64 -6.71
CA ILE A 30 -7.30 -0.27 -7.24
C ILE A 30 -6.73 0.78 -6.27
N VAL A 31 -6.93 0.61 -4.96
CA VAL A 31 -6.40 1.53 -3.94
C VAL A 31 -4.88 1.42 -3.85
N GLN A 32 -4.34 0.19 -3.94
CA GLN A 32 -2.90 -0.03 -3.98
C GLN A 32 -2.26 0.59 -5.22
N VAL A 33 -2.86 0.41 -6.39
CA VAL A 33 -2.39 1.02 -7.65
C VAL A 33 -2.42 2.54 -7.55
N GLU A 34 -3.48 3.14 -7.01
CA GLU A 34 -3.57 4.58 -6.84
C GLU A 34 -2.47 5.12 -5.91
N ALA A 35 -2.21 4.43 -4.79
CA ALA A 35 -1.16 4.77 -3.85
C ALA A 35 0.24 4.69 -4.49
N GLN A 36 0.51 3.61 -5.23
CA GLN A 36 1.76 3.43 -5.98
C GLN A 36 1.96 4.51 -7.03
N MET A 37 0.92 4.85 -7.79
CA MET A 37 0.98 5.88 -8.83
C MET A 37 1.31 7.26 -8.24
N LYS A 38 0.66 7.63 -7.12
CA LYS A 38 0.97 8.90 -6.43
C LYS A 38 2.41 8.93 -5.93
N GLY A 39 2.86 7.87 -5.28
CA GLY A 39 4.24 7.74 -4.80
C GLY A 39 5.28 7.75 -5.92
N GLY A 40 5.00 7.06 -7.03
CA GLY A 40 5.86 7.00 -8.19
C GLY A 40 5.99 8.34 -8.90
N ILE A 41 4.88 9.07 -9.09
CA ILE A 41 4.91 10.42 -9.67
C ILE A 41 5.71 11.38 -8.78
N GLU A 42 5.46 11.34 -7.47
CA GLU A 42 6.20 12.19 -6.51
C GLU A 42 7.70 11.88 -6.53
N GLY A 43 8.07 10.60 -6.51
CA GLY A 43 9.46 10.15 -6.58
C GLY A 43 10.13 10.54 -7.90
N ALA A 44 9.43 10.37 -9.03
CA ALA A 44 9.91 10.76 -10.35
C ALA A 44 10.19 12.26 -10.42
N ILE A 45 9.26 13.11 -9.95
CA ILE A 45 9.44 14.56 -9.94
C ILE A 45 10.65 14.95 -9.09
N ARG A 46 10.73 14.44 -7.85
CA ARG A 46 11.82 14.76 -6.92
C ARG A 46 13.19 14.42 -7.51
N TRP A 47 13.35 13.21 -8.05
CA TRP A 47 14.62 12.79 -8.64
C TRP A 47 14.95 13.48 -9.96
N THR A 48 13.94 13.82 -10.76
CA THR A 48 14.15 14.61 -11.99
C THR A 48 14.71 15.99 -11.65
N VAL A 49 14.15 16.66 -10.65
CA VAL A 49 14.63 17.98 -10.20
C VAL A 49 16.06 17.88 -9.67
N ILE A 50 16.35 16.87 -8.84
CA ILE A 50 17.70 16.65 -8.29
C ILE A 50 18.71 16.37 -9.40
N ALA A 51 18.39 15.45 -10.32
CA ALA A 51 19.29 15.09 -11.41
C ALA A 51 19.48 16.21 -12.43
N GLY A 52 18.41 16.95 -12.74
CA GLY A 52 18.47 18.13 -13.59
C GLY A 52 19.35 19.22 -12.98
N ALA A 53 19.15 19.52 -11.69
CA ALA A 53 20.00 20.45 -10.95
C ALA A 53 21.47 19.99 -10.93
N ALA A 54 21.72 18.70 -10.66
CA ALA A 54 23.06 18.12 -10.68
C ALA A 54 23.72 18.24 -12.06
N CYS A 55 22.98 18.01 -13.15
CA CYS A 55 23.49 18.17 -14.52
C CYS A 55 23.83 19.63 -14.84
N VAL A 56 23.00 20.57 -14.41
CA VAL A 56 23.25 22.01 -14.58
C VAL A 56 24.48 22.44 -13.79
N LEU A 57 24.57 22.06 -12.52
CA LEU A 57 25.73 22.34 -11.67
C LEU A 57 27.01 21.73 -12.25
N GLY A 58 26.96 20.47 -12.68
CA GLY A 58 28.09 19.80 -13.31
C GLY A 58 28.56 20.49 -14.60
N HIS A 59 27.64 21.05 -15.39
CA HIS A 59 27.98 21.79 -16.61
C HIS A 59 28.79 23.06 -16.33
N TYR A 60 28.44 23.79 -15.27
CA TYR A 60 29.12 25.03 -14.91
C TYR A 60 30.39 24.81 -14.09
N THR A 61 30.43 23.80 -13.23
CA THR A 61 31.57 23.55 -12.34
C THR A 61 32.68 22.72 -12.98
N TRP A 62 32.35 21.75 -13.84
CA TRP A 62 33.33 20.76 -14.31
C TRP A 62 33.59 20.88 -15.83
N PRO A 63 34.83 21.22 -16.27
CA PRO A 63 35.13 21.47 -17.68
C PRO A 63 35.02 20.21 -18.59
N PHE A 64 35.33 19.02 -18.07
CA PHE A 64 35.07 17.74 -18.72
C PHE A 64 33.57 17.48 -18.96
N PHE A 65 32.71 17.66 -17.94
CA PHE A 65 31.26 17.47 -18.06
C PHE A 65 30.60 18.52 -18.96
N ARG A 66 31.22 19.71 -19.05
CA ARG A 66 30.81 20.77 -19.99
C ARG A 66 30.90 20.31 -21.45
N ARG A 67 31.95 19.57 -21.80
CA ARG A 67 32.21 19.05 -23.15
C ARG A 67 31.36 17.82 -23.52
N GLN A 68 30.65 17.23 -22.56
CA GLN A 68 29.77 16.07 -22.81
C GLN A 68 28.51 16.46 -23.59
N THR A 69 28.00 15.52 -24.38
CA THR A 69 26.82 15.72 -25.24
C THR A 69 25.56 16.01 -24.43
N LEU A 70 24.61 16.73 -25.04
CA LEU A 70 23.30 16.96 -24.42
C LEU A 70 22.54 15.64 -24.21
N ALA A 71 22.72 14.68 -25.12
CA ALA A 71 22.14 13.35 -25.01
C ALA A 71 22.58 12.62 -23.73
N PHE A 72 23.87 12.71 -23.37
CA PHE A 72 24.38 12.07 -22.15
C PHE A 72 23.77 12.66 -20.87
N LYS A 73 23.58 13.98 -20.82
CA LYS A 73 22.95 14.65 -19.68
C LYS A 73 21.46 14.32 -19.58
N GLY A 74 20.78 14.24 -20.73
CA GLY A 74 19.41 13.75 -20.82
C GLY A 74 19.27 12.31 -20.33
N PHE A 75 20.20 11.44 -20.72
CA PHE A 75 20.25 10.05 -20.28
C PHE A 75 20.44 9.90 -18.76
N ILE A 76 21.33 10.69 -18.15
CA ILE A 76 21.50 10.70 -16.68
C ILE A 76 20.20 11.14 -16.01
N THR A 77 19.59 12.22 -16.52
CA THR A 77 18.36 12.77 -15.95
C THR A 77 17.22 11.74 -16.05
N SER A 78 17.00 11.12 -17.21
CA SER A 78 15.95 10.11 -17.39
C SER A 78 16.19 8.85 -16.56
N SER A 79 17.43 8.40 -16.44
CA SER A 79 17.78 7.24 -15.59
C SER A 79 17.45 7.51 -14.13
N ALA A 80 17.77 8.72 -13.64
CA ALA A 80 17.42 9.14 -12.28
C ALA A 80 15.91 9.30 -12.09
N THR A 81 15.19 9.82 -13.09
CA THR A 81 13.72 9.91 -13.07
C THR A 81 13.08 8.53 -12.93
N ILE A 82 13.52 7.55 -13.75
CA ILE A 82 13.00 6.18 -13.69
C ILE A 82 13.30 5.54 -12.33
N PHE A 83 14.51 5.72 -11.82
CA PHE A 83 14.88 5.26 -10.48
C PHE A 83 13.96 5.86 -9.41
N GLY A 84 13.74 7.17 -9.47
CA GLY A 84 12.85 7.86 -8.53
C GLY A 84 11.40 7.40 -8.63
N LEU A 85 10.92 7.08 -9.83
CA LEU A 85 9.59 6.54 -10.05
C LEU A 85 9.40 5.20 -9.35
N VAL A 86 10.35 4.27 -9.53
CA VAL A 86 10.27 2.92 -8.94
C VAL A 86 10.38 3.00 -7.42
N VAL A 87 11.39 3.69 -6.89
CA VAL A 87 11.60 3.80 -5.44
C VAL A 87 10.45 4.56 -4.76
N GLY A 88 9.89 5.57 -5.42
CA GLY A 88 8.74 6.31 -4.93
C GLY A 88 7.49 5.44 -4.81
N ALA A 89 7.23 4.60 -5.82
CA ALA A 89 6.11 3.66 -5.80
C ALA A 89 6.27 2.61 -4.70
N ASP A 90 7.46 2.00 -4.59
CA ASP A 90 7.76 0.97 -3.61
C ASP A 90 7.63 1.48 -2.17
N ASN A 91 8.18 2.67 -1.88
CA ASN A 91 8.07 3.26 -0.54
C ASN A 91 6.61 3.54 -0.14
N HIS A 92 5.78 3.99 -1.09
CA HIS A 92 4.39 4.30 -0.79
C HIS A 92 3.57 3.03 -0.53
N LEU A 93 3.83 1.96 -1.27
CA LEU A 93 3.23 0.65 -1.04
C LEU A 93 3.62 0.09 0.33
N LEU A 94 4.93 0.10 0.64
CA LEU A 94 5.43 -0.38 1.92
C LEU A 94 4.85 0.42 3.09
N ASN A 95 4.77 1.75 2.97
CA ASN A 95 4.18 2.59 4.00
C ASN A 95 2.70 2.27 4.19
N TYR A 96 1.94 2.06 3.12
CA TYR A 96 0.53 1.68 3.20
C TYR A 96 0.34 0.36 3.96
N GLU A 97 1.12 -0.67 3.61
CA GLU A 97 1.08 -1.94 4.31
C GLU A 97 1.51 -1.81 5.78
N ASP A 98 2.57 -1.05 6.05
CA ASP A 98 3.04 -0.77 7.40
C ASP A 98 1.97 -0.06 8.23
N HIS A 99 1.24 0.89 7.65
CA HIS A 99 0.14 1.57 8.30
C HIS A 99 -0.97 0.59 8.70
N ILE A 100 -1.34 -0.35 7.82
CA ILE A 100 -2.33 -1.39 8.11
C ILE A 100 -1.82 -2.31 9.22
N ARG A 101 -0.60 -2.83 9.10
CA ARG A 101 0.00 -3.73 10.10
C ARG A 101 0.09 -3.08 11.48
N ARG A 102 0.48 -1.80 11.53
CA ARG A 102 0.57 -1.04 12.79
C ARG A 102 -0.81 -0.76 13.38
N ALA A 103 -1.80 -0.42 12.56
CA ALA A 103 -3.17 -0.23 13.01
C ALA A 103 -3.72 -1.53 13.65
N GLU A 104 -3.55 -2.66 12.97
CA GLU A 104 -4.02 -3.95 13.48
C GLU A 104 -3.27 -4.38 14.76
N THR A 105 -1.95 -4.22 14.79
CA THR A 105 -1.13 -4.51 15.97
C THR A 105 -1.52 -3.63 17.16
N ASN A 106 -1.80 -2.35 16.93
CA ASN A 106 -2.22 -1.42 17.98
C ASN A 106 -3.60 -1.80 18.55
N ILE A 107 -4.54 -2.23 17.70
CA ILE A 107 -5.85 -2.72 18.15
C ILE A 107 -5.67 -3.98 19.01
N ARG A 108 -4.89 -4.96 18.55
CA ARG A 108 -4.60 -6.18 19.33
C ARG A 108 -3.93 -5.83 20.65
N ARG A 109 -2.94 -4.94 20.66
CA ARG A 109 -2.28 -4.48 21.89
C ARG A 109 -3.26 -3.82 22.85
N ARG A 110 -4.15 -2.94 22.37
CA ARG A 110 -5.18 -2.30 23.19
C ARG A 110 -6.15 -3.32 23.79
N ALA A 111 -6.58 -4.30 22.99
CA ALA A 111 -7.44 -5.40 23.43
C ALA A 111 -6.78 -6.24 24.53
N HIS A 112 -5.50 -6.58 24.36
CA HIS A 112 -4.75 -7.31 25.37
C HIS A 112 -4.65 -6.53 26.68
N LEU A 113 -4.33 -5.23 26.61
CA LEU A 113 -4.17 -4.40 27.80
C LEU A 113 -5.49 -4.20 28.57
N SER A 114 -6.61 -3.99 27.88
CA SER A 114 -7.92 -3.85 28.52
C SER A 114 -8.36 -5.16 29.18
N LEU A 115 -8.20 -6.29 28.51
CA LEU A 115 -8.58 -7.60 29.06
C LEU A 115 -7.76 -7.96 30.30
N ILE A 116 -6.45 -7.64 30.31
CA ILE A 116 -5.59 -7.83 31.48
C ILE A 116 -6.05 -6.93 32.65
N GLN A 117 -6.41 -5.68 32.38
CA GLN A 117 -6.94 -4.76 33.40
C GLN A 117 -8.25 -5.27 34.01
N GLU A 118 -9.09 -5.94 33.21
CA GLU A 118 -10.32 -6.57 33.64
C GLU A 118 -10.10 -7.93 34.36
N GLY A 119 -8.86 -8.41 34.46
CA GLY A 119 -8.53 -9.71 35.04
C GLY A 119 -8.97 -10.90 34.18
N LYS A 120 -9.32 -10.67 32.92
CA LYS A 120 -9.74 -11.71 31.97
C LYS A 120 -8.54 -12.25 31.20
N ILE A 121 -8.58 -13.54 30.87
CA ILE A 121 -7.58 -14.15 30.01
C ILE A 121 -7.81 -13.65 28.58
N PRO A 122 -6.80 -13.06 27.91
CA PRO A 122 -6.93 -12.58 26.54
C PRO A 122 -6.97 -13.79 25.58
N SER A 123 -8.17 -14.33 25.43
CA SER A 123 -8.49 -15.35 24.43
C SER A 123 -8.99 -14.68 23.15
N GLU A 124 -8.82 -15.34 22.01
CA GLU A 124 -9.31 -14.86 20.70
C GLU A 124 -10.79 -14.47 20.73
N ALA A 125 -11.61 -15.20 21.49
CA ALA A 125 -13.04 -14.92 21.65
C ALA A 125 -13.31 -13.61 22.41
N GLU A 126 -12.55 -13.34 23.48
CA GLU A 126 -12.69 -12.11 24.27
C GLU A 126 -12.09 -10.90 23.54
N ILE A 127 -11.02 -11.09 22.77
CA ILE A 127 -10.46 -10.04 21.89
C ILE A 127 -11.47 -9.67 20.81
N ALA A 128 -12.17 -10.65 20.22
CA ALA A 128 -13.21 -10.40 19.24
C ALA A 128 -14.40 -9.62 19.83
N LYS A 129 -14.85 -9.98 21.04
CA LYS A 129 -15.89 -9.22 21.77
C LYS A 129 -15.45 -7.80 22.07
N TRP A 130 -14.24 -7.63 22.63
CA TRP A 130 -13.68 -6.32 22.91
C TRP A 130 -13.58 -5.46 21.64
N ARG A 131 -13.20 -6.05 20.50
CA ARG A 131 -13.14 -5.35 19.21
C ARG A 131 -14.51 -4.87 18.75
N GLN A 132 -15.56 -5.69 18.88
CA GLN A 132 -16.93 -5.32 18.52
C GLN A 132 -17.47 -4.19 19.41
N GLU A 133 -17.11 -4.18 20.70
CA GLU A 133 -17.57 -3.18 21.66
C GLU A 133 -16.82 -1.85 21.55
N ASN A 134 -15.51 -1.88 21.24
CA ASN A 134 -14.63 -0.72 21.34
C ASN A 134 -14.18 -0.14 19.99
N VAL A 135 -14.34 -0.89 18.88
CA VAL A 135 -14.04 -0.40 17.53
C VAL A 135 -15.37 -0.22 16.80
N PRO A 136 -15.91 1.00 16.69
CA PRO A 136 -17.12 1.22 15.89
C PRO A 136 -16.84 0.87 14.43
N GLU A 137 -17.47 -0.20 13.93
CA GLU A 137 -17.58 -0.45 12.49
C GLU A 137 -18.47 0.66 11.91
N ASN A 138 -17.84 1.73 11.44
CA ASN A 138 -18.54 2.77 10.69
C ASN A 138 -19.01 2.13 9.37
N LYS A 139 -20.30 1.80 9.30
CA LYS A 139 -20.98 1.29 8.10
C LYS A 139 -21.15 2.37 7.05
#